data_AF-A0A954Y2B7-F1
#
_entry.id   AF-A0A954Y2B7-F1
#
_cell.length_a   1.000
_cell.length_b   1.000
_cell.length_c   1.000
_cell.angle_alpha   90.00
_cell.angle_beta   90.00
_cell.angle_gamma   90.00
#
_symmetry.space_group_name_H-M   'P 1'
#
loop_
_entity.id
_entity.type
_entity.pdbx_description
1 polymer ?
#
loop_
_entity_poly.entity_id
_entity_poly.type
_entity_poly.pdbx_seq_one_letter_code
_entity_poly.pdbx_strand_id
1 'polypeptide(L)'
;AFTPTEILKAWEAGADIVKVFPSDVTGPKYLKAVRGPLPQVRLMPTGGVNLDTAADFLAAGACALGVGGSLVEPKAVAAGDFDRITSLATQYAKIVEASHP
;
A
#
# COMPACT_ATOMS: atom_id res chain seq x y z
N ALA A 1 8.35 5.95 -6.68
CA ALA A 1 8.07 6.15 -8.11
C ALA A 1 6.57 6.36 -8.29
N PHE A 2 6.15 7.01 -9.36
CA PHE A 2 4.75 7.16 -9.71
C PHE A 2 4.44 6.55 -11.08
N THR A 3 5.26 6.84 -12.11
CA THR A 3 5.00 6.42 -13.49
C THR A 3 5.65 5.08 -13.86
N PRO A 4 5.22 4.37 -14.92
CA PRO A 4 5.81 3.08 -15.30
C PRO A 4 7.31 3.17 -15.59
N THR A 5 7.76 4.27 -16.21
CA THR A 5 9.19 4.50 -16.49
C THR A 5 10.01 4.64 -15.21
N GLU A 6 9.51 5.38 -14.22
CA GLU A 6 10.18 5.51 -12.93
C GLU A 6 10.18 4.20 -12.15
N ILE A 7 9.11 3.42 -12.26
CA ILE A 7 8.97 2.12 -11.62
C ILE A 7 9.97 1.13 -12.20
N LEU A 8 10.05 1.03 -13.53
CA LEU A 8 11.02 0.17 -14.21
C LEU A 8 12.45 0.60 -13.87
N LYS A 9 12.75 1.89 -13.95
CA LYS A 9 14.09 2.42 -13.63
C LYS A 9 14.52 2.09 -12.20
N ALA A 10 13.61 2.18 -11.23
CA ALA A 10 13.91 1.81 -9.84
C ALA A 10 14.22 0.31 -9.70
N TRP A 11 13.45 -0.53 -10.38
CA TRP A 11 13.66 -1.98 -10.37
C TRP A 11 14.99 -2.38 -11.05
N GLU A 12 15.30 -1.79 -12.21
CA GLU A 12 16.58 -2.00 -12.93
C GLU A 12 17.78 -1.52 -12.11
N ALA A 13 17.60 -0.53 -11.25
CA ALA A 13 18.61 -0.08 -10.28
C ALA A 13 18.77 -1.01 -9.07
N GLY A 14 18.04 -2.15 -9.03
CA GLY A 14 18.17 -3.17 -7.99
C GLY A 14 17.12 -3.10 -6.88
N ALA A 15 16.02 -2.35 -7.04
CA ALA A 15 14.98 -2.29 -6.03
C ALA A 15 14.17 -3.60 -5.94
N ASP A 16 14.17 -4.21 -4.77
CA ASP A 16 13.37 -5.39 -4.44
C ASP A 16 11.86 -5.16 -4.48
N ILE A 17 11.44 -3.96 -4.08
CA ILE A 17 10.05 -3.48 -4.01
C ILE A 17 10.05 -2.00 -4.38
N VAL A 18 9.11 -1.59 -5.24
CA VAL A 18 8.95 -0.19 -5.63
C VAL A 18 7.71 0.40 -4.96
N LYS A 19 7.93 1.44 -4.16
CA LYS A 19 6.87 2.28 -3.60
C LYS A 19 6.19 3.08 -4.72
N VAL A 20 4.88 2.93 -4.84
CA VAL A 20 4.01 3.72 -5.73
C VAL A 20 3.33 4.82 -4.92
N PHE A 21 3.61 6.08 -5.22
CA PHE A 21 3.11 7.22 -4.43
C PHE A 21 2.89 8.45 -5.32
N PRO A 22 1.82 9.24 -5.07
CA PRO A 22 0.71 9.00 -4.13
C PRO A 22 -0.37 8.08 -4.75
N SER A 23 -0.77 7.03 -4.02
CA SER A 23 -1.65 5.98 -4.57
C SER A 23 -3.14 6.31 -4.56
N ASP A 24 -3.58 7.26 -3.76
CA ASP A 24 -4.96 7.77 -3.73
C ASP A 24 -5.36 8.54 -4.99
N VAL A 25 -4.40 9.17 -5.68
CA VAL A 25 -4.64 9.85 -6.96
C VAL A 25 -5.15 8.89 -8.04
N THR A 26 -4.65 7.65 -8.03
CA THR A 26 -4.89 6.70 -9.14
C THR A 26 -5.62 5.42 -8.71
N GLY A 27 -5.53 5.05 -7.44
CA GLY A 27 -6.16 3.89 -6.84
C GLY A 27 -5.62 2.52 -7.33
N PRO A 28 -6.27 1.43 -6.89
CA PRO A 28 -5.88 0.04 -7.21
C PRO A 28 -5.85 -0.28 -8.72
N LYS A 29 -6.72 0.37 -9.51
CA LYS A 29 -6.78 0.18 -10.98
C LYS A 29 -5.46 0.50 -11.65
N TYR A 30 -4.76 1.54 -11.18
CA TYR A 30 -3.46 1.91 -11.72
C TYR A 30 -2.39 0.88 -11.41
N LEU A 31 -2.35 0.39 -10.17
CA LEU A 31 -1.43 -0.68 -9.77
C LEU A 31 -1.58 -1.90 -10.68
N LYS A 32 -2.84 -2.33 -10.92
CA LYS A 32 -3.16 -3.43 -11.83
C LYS A 32 -2.72 -3.14 -13.28
N ALA A 33 -2.91 -1.91 -13.76
CA ALA A 33 -2.50 -1.49 -15.10
C ALA A 33 -0.97 -1.52 -15.27
N VAL A 34 -0.20 -1.08 -14.27
CA VAL A 34 1.27 -1.12 -14.29
C VAL A 34 1.80 -2.56 -14.24
N ARG A 35 1.17 -3.45 -13.46
CA ARG A 35 1.55 -4.86 -13.39
C ARG A 35 1.40 -5.61 -14.71
N GLY A 36 0.53 -5.15 -15.62
CA GLY A 36 0.36 -5.76 -16.95
C GLY A 36 1.67 -5.86 -17.73
N PRO A 37 2.33 -4.72 -18.04
CA PRO A 37 3.64 -4.71 -18.70
C PRO A 37 4.83 -5.00 -17.77
N LEU A 38 4.69 -4.84 -16.45
CA LEU A 38 5.78 -5.02 -15.47
C LEU A 38 5.47 -6.10 -14.40
N PRO A 39 5.13 -7.34 -14.78
CA PRO A 39 4.68 -8.37 -13.83
C PRO A 39 5.75 -8.79 -12.82
N GLN A 40 7.03 -8.60 -13.15
CA GLN A 40 8.19 -8.92 -12.32
C GLN A 40 8.44 -7.90 -11.20
N VAL A 41 7.89 -6.68 -11.30
CA VAL A 41 8.14 -5.63 -10.32
C VAL A 41 7.15 -5.77 -9.16
N ARG A 42 7.69 -5.96 -7.94
CA ARG A 42 6.88 -5.95 -6.72
C ARG A 42 6.52 -4.52 -6.35
N LEU A 43 5.23 -4.22 -6.24
CA LEU A 43 4.73 -2.87 -6.00
C LEU A 43 4.09 -2.75 -4.62
N MET A 44 4.39 -1.64 -3.94
CA MET A 44 3.80 -1.25 -2.65
C MET A 44 3.10 0.11 -2.81
N PRO A 45 1.75 0.15 -2.88
CA PRO A 45 1.01 1.42 -2.85
C PRO A 45 1.21 2.14 -1.51
N THR A 46 1.32 3.46 -1.55
CA THR A 46 1.40 4.34 -0.37
C THR A 46 0.78 5.69 -0.70
N GLY A 47 0.23 6.36 0.31
CA GLY A 47 -0.52 7.61 0.14
C GLY A 47 -2.00 7.30 -0.04
N GLY A 48 -2.79 7.55 1.00
CA GLY A 48 -4.22 7.29 1.07
C GLY A 48 -4.64 5.81 1.07
N VAL A 49 -3.73 4.88 1.42
CA VAL A 49 -4.11 3.50 1.77
C VAL A 49 -4.79 3.50 3.14
N ASN A 50 -6.03 3.00 3.19
CA ASN A 50 -6.86 2.92 4.39
C ASN A 50 -7.61 1.57 4.46
N LEU A 51 -8.42 1.34 5.49
CA LEU A 51 -9.16 0.09 5.67
C LEU A 51 -10.13 -0.20 4.51
N ASP A 52 -10.65 0.83 3.85
CA ASP A 52 -11.60 0.68 2.74
C ASP A 52 -10.91 0.31 1.42
N THR A 53 -9.63 0.65 1.26
CA THR A 53 -8.87 0.48 0.01
C THR A 53 -7.82 -0.62 0.08
N ALA A 54 -7.43 -1.05 1.27
CA ALA A 54 -6.38 -2.03 1.51
C ALA A 54 -6.62 -3.35 0.74
N ALA A 55 -7.83 -3.91 0.85
CA ALA A 55 -8.19 -5.16 0.18
C ALA A 55 -8.11 -5.04 -1.35
N ASP A 56 -8.59 -3.92 -1.91
CA ASP A 56 -8.57 -3.70 -3.36
C ASP A 56 -7.14 -3.56 -3.90
N PHE A 57 -6.25 -2.91 -3.15
CA PHE A 57 -4.84 -2.81 -3.53
C PHE A 57 -4.15 -4.19 -3.52
N LEU A 58 -4.44 -5.03 -2.52
CA LEU A 58 -3.93 -6.41 -2.48
C LEU A 58 -4.48 -7.24 -3.65
N ALA A 59 -5.78 -7.14 -3.94
CA ALA A 59 -6.41 -7.79 -5.10
C ALA A 59 -5.86 -7.28 -6.45
N ALA A 60 -5.38 -6.04 -6.50
CA ALA A 60 -4.70 -5.47 -7.66
C ALA A 60 -3.24 -5.96 -7.81
N GLY A 61 -2.74 -6.79 -6.89
CA GLY A 61 -1.41 -7.39 -6.93
C GLY A 61 -0.35 -6.60 -6.17
N ALA A 62 -0.73 -5.77 -5.20
CA ALA A 62 0.22 -5.21 -4.25
C ALA A 62 0.90 -6.35 -3.46
N CYS A 63 2.22 -6.28 -3.30
CA CYS A 63 2.95 -7.25 -2.46
C CYS A 63 3.01 -6.83 -0.99
N ALA A 64 2.72 -5.56 -0.70
CA ALA A 64 2.72 -4.95 0.62
C ALA A 64 1.87 -3.67 0.57
N LEU A 65 1.42 -3.18 1.73
CA LEU A 65 0.69 -1.92 1.84
C LEU A 65 1.49 -0.90 2.64
N GLY A 66 1.72 0.29 2.08
CA GLY A 66 2.28 1.42 2.80
C GLY A 66 1.18 2.20 3.50
N VAL A 67 0.99 1.96 4.79
CA VAL A 67 0.01 2.64 5.66
C VAL A 67 0.70 3.68 6.56
N GLY A 68 0.08 4.85 6.70
CA GLY A 68 0.63 5.98 7.44
C GLY A 68 -0.37 6.53 8.46
N GLY A 69 -0.83 7.78 8.28
CA GLY A 69 -1.75 8.44 9.20
C GLY A 69 -3.12 7.74 9.38
N SER A 70 -3.52 6.87 8.45
CA SER A 70 -4.71 6.01 8.58
C SER A 70 -4.53 4.83 9.54
N LEU A 71 -3.30 4.58 10.01
CA LEU A 71 -2.96 3.60 11.05
C LEU A 71 -2.54 4.32 12.34
N VAL A 72 -1.60 5.27 12.21
CA VAL A 72 -1.10 6.07 13.33
C VAL A 72 -1.74 7.45 13.27
N GLU A 73 -3.01 7.52 13.67
CA GLU A 73 -3.80 8.75 13.63
C GLU A 73 -3.18 9.82 14.56
N PRO A 74 -2.89 11.05 14.08
CA PRO A 74 -2.29 12.10 14.91
C PRO A 74 -3.13 12.42 16.16
N LYS A 75 -4.46 12.31 16.07
CA LYS A 75 -5.38 12.51 17.20
C LYS A 75 -5.22 11.42 18.27
N ALA A 76 -5.04 10.16 17.86
CA ALA A 76 -4.84 9.05 18.79
C ALA A 76 -3.48 9.19 19.50
N VAL A 77 -2.42 9.56 18.75
CA VAL A 77 -1.11 9.86 19.34
C VAL A 77 -1.19 11.01 20.34
N ALA A 78 -1.83 12.12 19.98
CA ALA A 78 -1.98 13.28 20.86
C ALA A 78 -2.79 12.97 22.13
N ALA A 79 -3.74 12.04 22.05
CA ALA A 79 -4.55 11.59 23.18
C ALA A 79 -3.91 10.45 24.00
N GLY A 80 -2.78 9.88 23.57
CA GLY A 80 -2.21 8.67 24.16
C GLY A 80 -3.08 7.41 23.95
N ASP A 81 -3.96 7.43 22.96
CA ASP A 81 -4.90 6.35 22.65
C ASP A 81 -4.22 5.26 21.81
N PHE A 82 -3.36 4.48 22.46
CA PHE A 82 -2.66 3.35 21.83
C PHE A 82 -3.60 2.17 21.55
N ASP A 83 -4.74 2.08 22.23
CA ASP A 83 -5.76 1.07 21.98
C ASP A 83 -6.39 1.28 20.60
N ARG A 84 -6.65 2.53 20.21
CA ARG A 84 -7.09 2.89 18.85
C ARG A 84 -6.08 2.45 17.80
N ILE A 85 -4.79 2.74 18.00
CA ILE A 85 -3.73 2.36 17.05
C ILE A 85 -3.62 0.83 16.95
N THR A 86 -3.70 0.13 18.08
CA THR A 86 -3.69 -1.34 18.14
C THR A 86 -4.90 -1.94 17.41
N SER A 87 -6.09 -1.36 17.61
CA SER A 87 -7.32 -1.76 16.93
C SER A 87 -7.21 -1.58 15.41
N LEU A 88 -6.66 -0.46 14.94
CA LEU A 88 -6.39 -0.22 13.52
C LEU A 88 -5.38 -1.22 12.96
N ALA A 89 -4.26 -1.43 13.66
CA ALA A 89 -3.23 -2.40 13.25
C ALA A 89 -3.80 -3.81 13.09
N THR A 90 -4.63 -4.24 14.04
CA THR A 90 -5.30 -5.55 14.01
C THR A 90 -6.24 -5.67 12.81
N GLN A 91 -6.95 -4.60 12.43
CA GLN A 91 -7.83 -4.61 11.27
C GLN A 91 -7.04 -4.74 9.96
N TYR A 92 -5.93 -4.00 9.80
CA TYR A 92 -5.07 -4.17 8.62
C TYR A 92 -4.46 -5.57 8.56
N ALA A 93 -3.99 -6.13 9.68
CA ALA A 93 -3.44 -7.47 9.73
C ALA A 93 -4.44 -8.52 9.22
N LYS A 94 -5.70 -8.44 9.68
CA LYS A 94 -6.80 -9.30 9.20
C LYS A 94 -7.04 -9.20 7.70
N ILE A 95 -6.98 -7.98 7.14
CA ILE A 95 -7.14 -7.78 5.68
C ILE A 95 -6.01 -8.47 4.91
N VAL A 96 -4.77 -8.36 5.40
CA VAL A 96 -3.60 -8.99 4.77
C VAL A 96 -3.69 -10.52 4.86
N GLU A 97 -4.02 -11.06 6.03
CA GLU A 97 -4.22 -12.51 6.24
C GLU A 97 -5.30 -13.08 5.31
N ALA A 98 -6.43 -12.38 5.17
CA ALA A 98 -7.51 -12.80 4.27
C ALA A 98 -7.14 -12.76 2.77
N SER A 99 -6.11 -12.00 2.40
CA SER A 99 -5.67 -11.83 1.01
C SER A 99 -4.62 -12.86 0.57
N HIS A 100 -4.05 -13.63 1.51
CA HIS A 100 -3.02 -14.63 1.28
C HIS A 100 -3.36 -15.96 1.99
N PRO A 101 -4.35 -16.73 1.50
CA PRO A 101 -4.65 -18.07 2.00
C PRO A 101 -3.55 -19.10 1.71
#